data_AF-A0AB39NU88-F1
#
_entry.id   AF-A0AB39NU88-F1
#
_cell.length_a   1.000
_cell.length_b   1.000
_cell.length_c   1.000
_cell.angle_alpha   90.00
_cell.angle_beta   90.00
_cell.angle_gamma   90.00
#
_symmetry.space_group_name_H-M   'P 1'
#
loop_
_entity.id
_entity.type
_entity.pdbx_description
1 polymer ?
#
loop_
_entity_poly.entity_id
_entity_poly.type
_entity_poly.pdbx_seq_one_letter_code
_entity_poly.pdbx_strand_id
1 'polypeptide(L)'
;MQESSSSNDAVEESAPSVEGREIARASLDELETLVSCPDRLSDDWQAWEMIRDLSVGRMRNEDLGADVQLRWVRLALVANRLKRRSGRFDAASILVDDVYVQVFAIYRFGPRCDDPVLDPVETCRAVFREIHERLDDVVAATKAWSSLTKQEILRLRRIKNLLNILAPIMRFIPQEAPEYQALSQWLQIVPRLP
;
A
#
# COMPACT_ATOMS: atom_id res chain seq x y z
N MET A 1 53.53 -7.33 3.95
CA MET A 1 53.19 -5.95 3.54
C MET A 1 52.12 -6.07 2.49
N GLN A 2 50.83 -6.08 2.87
CA GLN A 2 50.02 -4.87 3.09
C GLN A 2 50.10 -3.91 1.91
N GLU A 3 49.09 -3.93 1.05
CA GLU A 3 48.33 -2.73 0.69
C GLU A 3 46.85 -3.13 0.61
N SER A 4 46.15 -2.74 1.67
CA SER A 4 44.69 -2.59 1.72
C SER A 4 44.32 -1.22 1.16
N SER A 5 43.04 -1.08 0.85
CA SER A 5 42.27 0.19 0.80
C SER A 5 42.39 0.98 -0.50
N SER A 6 41.32 1.48 -1.11
CA SER A 6 39.90 1.45 -0.75
C SER A 6 39.15 1.75 -2.04
N SER A 7 38.27 0.83 -2.47
CA SER A 7 37.23 1.19 -3.42
C SER A 7 36.14 1.88 -2.61
N ASN A 8 36.14 3.20 -2.70
CA ASN A 8 35.13 4.07 -2.13
C ASN A 8 33.89 3.92 -3.01
N ASP A 9 33.00 2.98 -2.67
CA ASP A 9 31.65 2.93 -3.21
C ASP A 9 30.91 4.18 -2.72
N ALA A 10 31.08 5.25 -3.49
CA ALA A 10 30.18 6.38 -3.44
C ALA A 10 28.81 5.86 -3.84
N VAL A 11 27.92 5.77 -2.84
CA VAL A 11 26.48 5.69 -3.04
C VAL A 11 26.12 6.94 -3.84
N GLU A 12 26.04 6.77 -5.16
CA GLU A 12 25.61 7.80 -6.08
C GLU A 12 24.11 8.00 -5.85
N GLU A 13 23.81 8.95 -4.97
CA GLU A 13 22.49 9.52 -4.76
C GLU A 13 22.05 10.13 -6.11
N SER A 14 21.47 9.28 -6.95
CA SER A 14 21.12 9.61 -8.33
C SER A 14 20.15 10.78 -8.34
N ALA A 15 20.60 11.90 -8.90
CA ALA A 15 19.74 13.04 -9.17
C ALA A 15 18.50 12.58 -9.97
N PRO A 16 17.31 13.11 -9.68
CA PRO A 16 16.11 12.71 -10.42
C PRO A 16 16.32 12.94 -11.91
N SER A 17 15.92 11.95 -12.72
CA SER A 17 15.93 12.02 -14.18
C SER A 17 15.18 13.27 -14.67
N VAL A 18 15.34 13.61 -15.95
CA VAL A 18 14.62 14.75 -16.53
C VAL A 18 13.10 14.55 -16.37
N GLU A 19 12.59 13.32 -16.58
CA GLU A 19 11.19 12.96 -16.28
C GLU A 19 10.86 13.12 -14.78
N GLY A 20 11.82 12.76 -13.91
CA GLY A 20 11.85 13.05 -12.48
C GLY A 20 11.37 14.46 -12.10
N ARG A 21 12.04 15.46 -12.68
CA ARG A 21 11.78 16.87 -12.40
C ARG A 21 10.50 17.40 -13.05
N GLU A 22 10.08 16.82 -14.17
CA GLU A 22 8.84 17.18 -14.84
C GLU A 22 7.62 16.71 -14.04
N ILE A 23 7.61 15.47 -13.56
CA ILE A 23 6.53 14.93 -12.72
C ILE A 23 6.40 15.72 -11.40
N ALA A 24 7.51 16.09 -10.78
CA ALA A 24 7.49 16.86 -9.53
C ALA A 24 6.87 18.26 -9.69
N ARG A 25 6.87 18.81 -10.91
CA ARG A 25 6.34 20.14 -11.24
C ARG A 25 4.98 20.08 -11.94
N ALA A 26 4.59 18.91 -12.42
CA ALA A 26 3.33 18.70 -13.10
C ALA A 26 2.14 19.01 -12.17
N SER A 27 1.12 19.61 -12.75
CA SER A 27 -0.20 19.76 -12.13
C SER A 27 -0.90 18.42 -11.98
N LEU A 28 -1.90 18.37 -11.09
CA LEU A 28 -2.72 17.17 -10.91
C LEU A 28 -3.39 16.72 -12.22
N ASP A 29 -3.91 17.68 -13.01
CA ASP A 29 -4.58 17.39 -14.29
C ASP A 29 -3.62 16.75 -15.31
N GLU A 30 -2.38 17.23 -15.35
CA GLU A 30 -1.33 16.66 -16.22
C GLU A 30 -0.96 15.24 -15.78
N LEU A 31 -0.84 14.99 -14.48
CA LEU A 31 -0.54 13.66 -13.95
C LEU A 31 -1.69 12.68 -14.19
N GLU A 32 -2.95 13.12 -14.04
CA GLU A 32 -4.12 12.29 -14.35
C GLU A 32 -4.19 11.95 -15.85
N THR A 33 -3.84 12.90 -16.71
CA THR A 33 -3.73 12.67 -18.16
C THR A 33 -2.63 11.66 -18.47
N LEU A 34 -1.48 11.78 -17.79
CA LEU A 34 -0.32 10.91 -17.96
C LEU A 34 -0.64 9.46 -17.57
N VAL A 35 -1.26 9.22 -16.42
CA VAL A 35 -1.63 7.85 -15.99
C VAL A 35 -2.76 7.25 -16.82
N SER A 36 -3.56 8.08 -17.48
CA SER A 36 -4.61 7.62 -18.40
C SER A 36 -4.05 7.09 -19.72
N CYS A 37 -2.80 7.44 -20.06
CA CYS A 37 -2.07 6.95 -21.23
C CYS A 37 -0.79 6.22 -20.80
N PRO A 38 -0.91 5.05 -20.16
CA PRO A 38 0.22 4.36 -19.52
C PRO A 38 1.29 3.90 -20.52
N ASP A 39 0.98 3.81 -21.82
CA ASP A 39 1.93 3.48 -22.89
C ASP A 39 3.07 4.49 -23.01
N ARG A 40 2.89 5.72 -22.49
CA ARG A 40 3.94 6.76 -22.50
C ARG A 40 5.04 6.53 -21.48
N LEU A 41 4.80 5.69 -20.47
CA LEU A 41 5.69 5.42 -19.33
C LEU A 41 5.73 3.93 -19.00
N SER A 42 5.42 3.04 -19.95
CA SER A 42 5.09 1.64 -19.66
C SER A 42 6.19 0.90 -18.89
N ASP A 43 7.44 1.32 -19.05
CA ASP A 43 8.62 0.66 -18.47
C ASP A 43 9.34 1.52 -17.40
N ASP A 44 8.88 2.76 -17.17
CA ASP A 44 9.46 3.69 -16.20
C ASP A 44 8.84 3.52 -14.82
N TRP A 45 9.34 2.53 -14.09
CA TRP A 45 8.90 2.27 -12.72
C TRP A 45 9.27 3.40 -11.76
N GLN A 46 10.34 4.15 -12.02
CA GLN A 46 10.75 5.27 -11.19
C GLN A 46 9.74 6.41 -11.29
N ALA A 47 9.22 6.68 -12.49
CA ALA A 47 8.11 7.62 -12.67
C ALA A 47 6.88 7.23 -11.86
N TRP A 48 6.50 5.94 -11.87
CA TRP A 48 5.35 5.47 -11.07
C TRP A 48 5.59 5.55 -9.56
N GLU A 49 6.81 5.25 -9.09
CA GLU A 49 7.18 5.44 -7.68
C GLU A 49 7.02 6.89 -7.25
N MET A 50 7.54 7.82 -8.05
CA MET A 50 7.50 9.24 -7.73
C MET A 50 6.08 9.81 -7.81
N ILE A 51 5.26 9.40 -8.78
CA ILE A 51 3.84 9.78 -8.82
C ILE A 51 3.12 9.26 -7.58
N ARG A 52 3.41 8.02 -7.17
CA ARG A 52 2.86 7.43 -5.94
C ARG A 52 3.26 8.24 -4.72
N ASP A 53 4.54 8.57 -4.54
CA ASP A 53 5.03 9.33 -3.39
C ASP A 53 4.47 10.75 -3.34
N LEU A 54 4.43 11.45 -4.48
CA LEU A 54 3.80 12.76 -4.59
C LEU A 54 2.32 12.69 -4.21
N SER A 55 1.60 11.68 -4.72
CA SER A 55 0.17 11.50 -4.44
C SER A 55 -0.10 11.21 -2.97
N VAL A 56 0.69 10.33 -2.35
CA VAL A 56 0.60 10.02 -0.90
C VAL A 56 0.90 11.26 -0.04
N GLY A 57 1.85 12.10 -0.45
CA GLY A 57 2.12 13.37 0.22
C GLY A 57 0.95 14.36 0.09
N ARG A 58 0.41 14.52 -1.13
CA ARG A 58 -0.65 15.49 -1.43
C ARG A 58 -2.01 15.08 -0.88
N MET A 59 -2.36 13.79 -0.85
CA MET A 59 -3.65 13.35 -0.28
C MET A 59 -3.79 13.69 1.22
N ARG A 60 -2.66 13.88 1.93
CA ARG A 60 -2.62 14.26 3.35
C ARG A 60 -2.51 15.76 3.59
N ASN A 61 -2.36 16.57 2.54
CA ASN A 61 -2.19 18.00 2.68
C ASN A 61 -3.54 18.66 3.03
N GLU A 62 -3.69 19.08 4.29
CA GLU A 62 -4.91 19.66 4.85
C GLU A 62 -5.32 21.00 4.21
N ASP A 63 -4.40 21.70 3.55
CA ASP A 63 -4.68 22.95 2.83
C ASP A 63 -5.45 22.70 1.53
N LEU A 64 -5.49 21.45 1.04
CA LEU A 64 -6.25 21.07 -0.15
C LEU A 64 -7.71 20.75 0.20
N GLY A 65 -8.63 21.14 -0.69
CA GLY A 65 -10.03 20.73 -0.60
C GLY A 65 -10.22 19.22 -0.72
N ALA A 66 -11.28 18.68 -0.10
CA ALA A 66 -11.55 17.25 -0.03
C ALA A 66 -11.60 16.57 -1.40
N ASP A 67 -12.22 17.21 -2.40
CA ASP A 67 -12.30 16.66 -3.76
C ASP A 67 -10.91 16.54 -4.42
N VAL A 68 -10.03 17.52 -4.18
CA VAL A 68 -8.66 17.49 -4.69
C VAL A 68 -7.84 16.41 -3.98
N GLN A 69 -7.99 16.26 -2.66
CA GLN A 69 -7.34 15.18 -1.93
C GLN A 69 -7.80 13.80 -2.43
N LEU A 70 -9.10 13.62 -2.70
CA LEU A 70 -9.64 12.36 -3.21
C LEU A 70 -9.11 12.03 -4.62
N ARG A 71 -8.87 13.03 -5.46
CA ARG A 71 -8.18 12.85 -6.74
C ARG A 71 -6.74 12.34 -6.56
N TRP A 72 -5.99 12.90 -5.60
CA TRP A 72 -4.66 12.38 -5.24
C TRP A 72 -4.70 10.96 -4.69
N VAL A 73 -5.71 10.58 -3.89
CA VAL A 73 -5.92 9.18 -3.46
C VAL A 73 -6.06 8.27 -4.68
N ARG A 74 -6.92 8.63 -5.64
CA ARG A 74 -7.13 7.83 -6.85
C ARG A 74 -5.85 7.72 -7.68
N LEU A 75 -5.10 8.80 -7.80
CA LEU A 75 -3.82 8.81 -8.50
C LEU A 75 -2.79 7.88 -7.85
N ALA A 76 -2.71 7.85 -6.51
CA ALA A 76 -1.85 6.92 -5.78
C ALA A 76 -2.20 5.45 -6.08
N LEU A 77 -3.49 5.11 -6.08
CA LEU A 77 -3.96 3.75 -6.40
C LEU A 77 -3.66 3.35 -7.85
N VAL A 78 -3.82 4.28 -8.79
CA VAL A 78 -3.46 4.05 -10.20
C VAL A 78 -1.96 3.83 -10.34
N ALA A 79 -1.13 4.65 -9.68
CA ALA A 79 0.32 4.51 -9.69
C ALA A 79 0.75 3.15 -9.10
N ASN A 80 0.17 2.72 -7.99
CA ASN A 80 0.42 1.39 -7.42
C ASN A 80 0.07 0.25 -8.38
N ARG A 81 -1.07 0.35 -9.08
CA ARG A 81 -1.47 -0.63 -10.10
C ARG A 81 -0.47 -0.68 -11.26
N LEU A 82 0.04 0.46 -11.71
CA LEU A 82 1.05 0.54 -12.78
C LEU A 82 2.40 0.00 -12.31
N LYS A 83 2.83 0.32 -11.08
CA LYS A 83 3.99 -0.31 -10.42
C LYS A 83 3.87 -1.83 -10.39
N ARG A 84 2.70 -2.37 -10.05
CA ARG A 84 2.44 -3.83 -10.03
C ARG A 84 2.64 -4.47 -11.40
N ARG A 85 2.19 -3.81 -12.47
CA ARG A 85 2.33 -4.31 -13.84
C ARG A 85 3.78 -4.38 -14.31
N SER A 86 4.66 -3.50 -13.80
CA SER A 86 6.09 -3.55 -14.12
C SER A 86 6.79 -4.83 -13.65
N GLY A 87 6.20 -5.57 -12.70
CA GLY A 87 6.77 -6.80 -12.14
C GLY A 87 8.03 -6.61 -11.29
N ARG A 88 8.49 -5.37 -11.07
CA ARG A 88 9.73 -5.07 -10.32
C ARG A 88 9.58 -5.10 -8.80
N PHE A 89 8.34 -5.04 -8.31
CA PHE A 89 8.03 -4.94 -6.90
C PHE A 89 7.26 -6.16 -6.40
N ASP A 90 7.47 -6.51 -5.15
CA ASP A 90 6.69 -7.53 -4.45
C ASP A 90 5.21 -7.12 -4.42
N ALA A 91 4.34 -7.96 -5.01
CA ALA A 91 2.91 -7.68 -5.13
C ALA A 91 2.25 -7.39 -3.78
N ALA A 92 2.71 -8.10 -2.74
CA ALA A 92 2.21 -7.92 -1.39
C ALA A 92 2.62 -6.57 -0.78
N SER A 93 3.80 -6.06 -1.10
CA SER A 93 4.24 -4.74 -0.65
C SER A 93 3.39 -3.63 -1.30
N ILE A 94 3.06 -3.78 -2.58
CA ILE A 94 2.15 -2.84 -3.28
C ILE A 94 0.74 -2.92 -2.68
N LEU A 95 0.26 -4.11 -2.28
CA LEU A 95 -1.04 -4.19 -1.63
C LEU A 95 -1.07 -3.46 -0.29
N VAL A 96 -0.02 -3.56 0.52
CA VAL A 96 0.08 -2.80 1.78
C VAL A 96 -0.10 -1.30 1.50
N ASP A 97 0.50 -0.80 0.42
CA ASP A 97 0.33 0.59 0.00
C ASP A 97 -1.09 0.92 -0.45
N ASP A 98 -1.73 0.06 -1.25
CA ASP A 98 -3.13 0.22 -1.67
C ASP A 98 -4.06 0.31 -0.46
N VAL A 99 -3.92 -0.64 0.47
CA VAL A 99 -4.76 -0.73 1.68
C VAL A 99 -4.53 0.49 2.56
N TYR A 100 -3.28 0.96 2.68
CA TYR A 100 -2.98 2.19 3.40
C TYR A 100 -3.73 3.40 2.81
N VAL A 101 -3.66 3.57 1.48
CA VAL A 101 -4.31 4.67 0.76
C VAL A 101 -5.85 4.58 0.87
N GLN A 102 -6.42 3.39 0.72
CA GLN A 102 -7.87 3.16 0.84
C GLN A 102 -8.36 3.41 2.26
N VAL A 103 -7.67 2.88 3.29
CA VAL A 103 -8.02 3.12 4.70
C VAL A 103 -7.98 4.61 5.03
N PHE A 104 -6.94 5.32 4.57
CA PHE A 104 -6.86 6.77 4.73
C PHE A 104 -8.08 7.46 4.12
N ALA A 105 -8.43 7.12 2.87
CA ALA A 105 -9.55 7.71 2.16
C ALA A 105 -10.90 7.46 2.86
N ILE A 106 -11.16 6.21 3.26
CA ILE A 106 -12.38 5.83 3.99
C ILE A 106 -12.48 6.61 5.31
N TYR A 107 -11.38 6.70 6.06
CA TYR A 107 -11.36 7.41 7.33
C TYR A 107 -11.58 8.91 7.15
N ARG A 108 -10.98 9.49 6.11
CA ARG A 108 -10.96 10.94 5.88
C ARG A 108 -12.26 11.46 5.24
N PHE A 109 -12.81 10.74 4.27
CA PHE A 109 -13.94 11.18 3.44
C PHE A 109 -15.26 10.46 3.76
N GLY A 110 -15.19 9.42 4.61
CA GLY A 110 -16.33 8.58 4.96
C GLY A 110 -16.54 7.42 3.96
N PRO A 111 -17.22 6.34 4.39
CA PRO A 111 -17.47 5.19 3.55
C PRO A 111 -18.53 5.49 2.47
N ARG A 112 -18.33 4.94 1.27
CA ARG A 112 -19.30 4.98 0.16
C ARG A 112 -19.28 3.66 -0.59
N CYS A 113 -20.38 2.91 -0.55
CA CYS A 113 -20.45 1.57 -1.16
C CYS A 113 -20.51 1.60 -2.70
N ASP A 114 -20.80 2.75 -3.30
CA ASP A 114 -20.80 2.96 -4.75
C ASP A 114 -19.42 3.40 -5.29
N ASP A 115 -18.46 3.68 -4.40
CA ASP A 115 -17.08 4.03 -4.75
C ASP A 115 -16.11 2.98 -4.17
N PRO A 116 -15.52 2.10 -5.01
CA PRO A 116 -14.59 1.07 -4.55
C PRO A 116 -13.37 1.59 -3.76
N VAL A 117 -13.00 2.87 -3.92
CA VAL A 117 -11.93 3.50 -3.14
C VAL A 117 -12.35 3.78 -1.70
N LEU A 118 -13.65 3.97 -1.48
CA LEU A 118 -14.26 4.33 -0.21
C LEU A 118 -15.14 3.21 0.36
N ASP A 119 -15.09 2.01 -0.22
CA ASP A 119 -15.84 0.85 0.27
C ASP A 119 -15.00 0.06 1.30
N PRO A 120 -15.36 0.10 2.59
CA PRO A 120 -14.64 -0.64 3.63
C PRO A 120 -14.80 -2.16 3.51
N VAL A 121 -15.92 -2.65 2.97
CA VAL A 121 -16.18 -4.07 2.77
C VAL A 121 -15.28 -4.59 1.64
N GLU A 122 -15.22 -3.91 0.50
CA GLU A 122 -14.37 -4.34 -0.60
C GLU A 122 -12.87 -4.25 -0.26
N THR A 123 -12.47 -3.23 0.50
CA THR A 123 -11.09 -3.12 1.02
C THR A 123 -10.75 -4.31 1.93
N CYS A 124 -11.66 -4.69 2.82
CA CYS A 124 -11.49 -5.86 3.69
C CYS A 124 -11.40 -7.17 2.87
N ARG A 125 -12.26 -7.35 1.86
CA ARG A 125 -12.22 -8.49 0.94
C ARG A 125 -10.91 -8.58 0.16
N ALA A 126 -10.39 -7.45 -0.32
CA ALA A 126 -9.11 -7.40 -1.03
C ALA A 126 -7.96 -7.92 -0.14
N VAL A 127 -7.92 -7.52 1.13
CA VAL A 127 -6.91 -8.02 2.07
C VAL A 127 -7.06 -9.50 2.38
N PHE A 128 -8.28 -9.99 2.61
CA PHE A 128 -8.47 -11.42 2.87
C PHE A 128 -8.14 -12.29 1.66
N ARG A 129 -8.36 -11.81 0.43
CA ARG A 129 -7.91 -12.50 -0.78
C ARG A 129 -6.40 -12.62 -0.85
N GLU A 130 -5.66 -11.59 -0.42
CA GLU A 130 -4.19 -11.64 -0.38
C GLU A 130 -3.67 -12.57 0.72
N ILE A 131 -4.24 -12.47 1.93
CA ILE A 131 -3.81 -13.31 3.04
C ILE A 131 -3.93 -14.79 2.64
N HIS A 132 -4.99 -15.16 1.94
CA HIS A 132 -5.23 -16.50 1.36
C HIS A 132 -4.97 -17.68 2.33
N GLU A 133 -4.97 -17.41 3.63
CA GLU A 133 -4.68 -18.36 4.70
C GLU A 133 -5.90 -18.46 5.61
N ARG A 134 -6.12 -19.65 6.18
CA ARG A 134 -7.15 -19.83 7.20
C ARG A 134 -6.63 -19.25 8.50
N LEU A 135 -7.51 -18.60 9.26
CA LEU A 135 -7.18 -18.07 10.58
C LEU A 135 -6.55 -19.13 11.50
N ASP A 136 -7.08 -20.35 11.48
CA ASP A 136 -6.59 -21.46 12.32
C ASP A 136 -5.12 -21.81 12.03
N ASP A 137 -4.71 -21.77 10.77
CA ASP A 137 -3.34 -22.08 10.35
C ASP A 137 -2.37 -21.00 10.85
N VAL A 138 -2.77 -19.72 10.77
CA VAL A 138 -2.00 -18.60 11.31
C VAL A 138 -1.92 -18.68 12.83
N VAL A 139 -3.03 -19.00 13.51
CA VAL A 139 -3.04 -19.19 14.96
C VAL A 139 -2.10 -20.31 15.38
N ALA A 140 -2.11 -21.45 14.68
CA ALA A 140 -1.18 -22.54 14.95
C ALA A 140 0.28 -22.10 14.81
N ALA A 141 0.60 -21.35 13.75
CA ALA A 141 1.95 -20.79 13.53
C ALA A 141 2.39 -19.86 14.66
N THR A 142 1.50 -19.00 15.19
CA THR A 142 1.85 -18.10 16.31
C THR A 142 2.23 -18.85 17.61
N LYS A 143 1.68 -20.05 17.84
CA LYS A 143 2.01 -20.85 19.02
C LYS A 143 3.39 -21.50 18.94
N ALA A 144 3.88 -21.75 17.72
CA ALA A 144 5.15 -22.42 17.44
C ALA A 144 6.23 -21.45 16.97
N TRP A 145 6.19 -20.18 17.41
CA TRP A 145 7.05 -19.10 16.91
C TRP A 145 8.56 -19.42 16.97
N SER A 146 9.00 -20.15 17.99
CA SER A 146 10.41 -20.52 18.20
C SER A 146 10.95 -21.53 17.17
N SER A 147 10.06 -22.23 16.45
CA SER A 147 10.42 -23.17 15.39
C SER A 147 10.24 -22.60 13.98
N LEU A 148 9.79 -21.35 13.86
CA LEU A 148 9.56 -20.72 12.56
C LEU A 148 10.86 -20.31 11.89
N THR A 149 10.90 -20.49 10.58
CA THR A 149 11.92 -19.92 9.70
C THR A 149 11.78 -18.40 9.61
N LYS A 150 12.85 -17.72 9.18
CA LYS A 150 12.82 -16.28 8.91
C LYS A 150 11.72 -15.88 7.92
N GLN A 151 11.48 -16.70 6.90
CA GLN A 151 10.44 -16.43 5.89
C GLN A 151 9.03 -16.46 6.49
N GLU A 152 8.75 -17.41 7.38
CA GLU A 152 7.47 -17.50 8.08
C GLU A 152 7.26 -16.33 9.04
N ILE A 153 8.31 -15.89 9.75
CA ILE A 153 8.22 -14.70 10.60
C ILE A 153 7.89 -13.45 9.77
N LEU A 154 8.54 -13.26 8.62
CA LEU A 154 8.24 -12.13 7.71
C LEU A 154 6.82 -12.20 7.16
N ARG A 155 6.33 -13.40 6.84
CA ARG A 155 4.93 -13.65 6.44
C ARG A 155 3.96 -13.20 7.54
N LEU A 156 4.16 -13.64 8.78
CA LEU A 156 3.31 -13.28 9.91
C LEU A 156 3.35 -11.77 10.22
N ARG A 157 4.52 -11.14 10.12
CA ARG A 157 4.65 -9.68 10.24
C ARG A 157 3.86 -8.93 9.17
N ARG A 158 3.87 -9.43 7.94
CA ARG A 158 3.09 -8.85 6.83
C ARG A 158 1.59 -8.91 7.13
N ILE A 159 1.09 -10.06 7.58
CA ILE A 159 -0.31 -10.22 8.01
C ILE A 159 -0.63 -9.21 9.12
N LYS A 160 0.22 -9.12 10.15
CA LYS A 160 0.05 -8.15 11.24
C LYS A 160 -0.03 -6.71 10.76
N ASN A 161 0.85 -6.32 9.84
CA ASN A 161 0.88 -4.97 9.28
C ASN A 161 -0.42 -4.65 8.54
N LEU A 162 -0.89 -5.57 7.67
CA LEU A 162 -2.16 -5.41 6.97
C LEU A 162 -3.34 -5.27 7.95
N LEU A 163 -3.40 -6.12 8.98
CA LEU A 163 -4.46 -6.08 9.98
C LEU A 163 -4.44 -4.78 10.80
N ASN A 164 -3.25 -4.30 11.19
CA ASN A 164 -3.10 -3.02 11.88
C ASN A 164 -3.59 -1.84 11.03
N ILE A 165 -3.31 -1.87 9.72
CA ILE A 165 -3.79 -0.84 8.80
C ILE A 165 -5.31 -0.93 8.66
N LEU A 166 -5.90 -2.13 8.59
CA LEU A 166 -7.36 -2.31 8.47
C LEU A 166 -8.15 -1.98 9.74
N ALA A 167 -7.55 -2.14 10.92
CA ALA A 167 -8.27 -2.00 12.20
C ALA A 167 -9.15 -0.74 12.32
N PRO A 168 -8.72 0.47 11.88
CA PRO A 168 -9.54 1.68 11.97
C PRO A 168 -10.82 1.66 11.13
N ILE A 169 -10.89 0.88 10.04
CA ILE A 169 -12.07 0.86 9.17
C ILE A 169 -13.13 -0.14 9.63
N MET A 170 -12.83 -1.01 10.61
CA MET A 170 -13.79 -1.98 11.15
C MET A 170 -15.09 -1.30 11.62
N ARG A 171 -15.01 -0.09 12.17
CA ARG A 171 -16.17 0.71 12.61
C ARG A 171 -17.13 1.12 11.49
N PHE A 172 -16.70 1.05 10.23
CA PHE A 172 -17.49 1.39 9.05
C PHE A 172 -18.07 0.16 8.35
N ILE A 173 -17.70 -1.05 8.80
CA ILE A 173 -18.24 -2.31 8.27
C ILE A 173 -19.52 -2.63 9.04
N PRO A 174 -20.65 -2.93 8.35
CA PRO A 174 -21.89 -3.37 9.02
C PRO A 174 -21.65 -4.61 9.89
N GLN A 175 -22.21 -4.66 11.09
CA GLN A 175 -21.96 -5.76 12.05
C GLN A 175 -22.48 -7.11 11.55
N GLU A 176 -23.51 -7.08 10.71
CA GLU A 176 -24.15 -8.23 10.09
C GLU A 176 -23.34 -8.76 8.89
N ALA A 177 -22.36 -7.98 8.39
CA ALA A 177 -21.52 -8.39 7.28
C ALA A 177 -20.54 -9.49 7.72
N PRO A 178 -20.34 -10.56 6.91
CA PRO A 178 -19.34 -11.60 7.20
C PRO A 178 -17.93 -11.03 7.43
N GLU A 179 -17.59 -9.95 6.73
CA GLU A 179 -16.30 -9.26 6.82
C GLU A 179 -16.07 -8.66 8.20
N TYR A 180 -17.12 -8.19 8.89
CA TYR A 180 -17.00 -7.67 10.25
C TYR A 180 -16.57 -8.78 11.22
N GLN A 181 -17.23 -9.94 11.14
CA GLN A 181 -16.92 -11.09 11.99
C GLN A 181 -15.51 -11.62 11.69
N ALA A 182 -15.17 -11.78 10.42
CA ALA A 182 -13.85 -12.23 10.01
C ALA A 182 -12.76 -11.26 10.50
N LEU A 183 -12.91 -9.95 10.26
CA LEU A 183 -11.94 -8.95 10.69
C LEU A 183 -11.81 -8.92 12.22
N SER A 184 -12.92 -9.01 12.96
CA SER A 184 -12.89 -9.10 14.42
C SER A 184 -12.03 -10.26 14.91
N GLN A 185 -12.21 -11.46 14.34
CA GLN A 185 -11.44 -12.65 14.71
C GLN A 185 -9.95 -12.51 14.38
N TRP A 186 -9.63 -11.96 13.20
CA TRP A 186 -8.24 -11.69 12.83
C TRP A 186 -7.59 -10.64 13.74
N LEU A 187 -8.30 -9.59 14.13
CA LEU A 187 -7.77 -8.55 15.03
C LEU A 187 -7.47 -9.08 16.44
N GLN A 188 -8.18 -10.12 16.90
CA GLN A 188 -7.89 -10.75 18.20
C GLN A 188 -6.51 -11.43 18.26
N ILE A 189 -5.97 -11.86 17.11
CA ILE A 189 -4.67 -12.55 17.06
C ILE A 189 -3.50 -11.60 16.84
N VAL A 190 -3.75 -10.35 16.44
CA VAL A 190 -2.72 -9.32 16.18
C VAL A 190 -1.70 -9.18 17.31
N PRO A 191 -2.07 -9.16 18.61
CA PRO A 191 -1.11 -9.06 19.70
C PRO A 191 -0.15 -10.26 19.80
N ARG A 192 -0.51 -11.40 19.20
CA ARG A 192 0.29 -12.64 19.19
C ARG A 192 1.16 -12.78 17.95
N LEU A 193 0.96 -11.92 16.95
CA LEU A 193 1.80 -11.89 15.75
C LEU A 193 3.14 -11.17 16.05
N PRO A 194 4.24 -11.58 15.40
CA PRO A 194 5.61 -11.06 15.62
C PRO A 194 5.88 -9.65 15.08
#